data_AF-A0A2T0KJ77-F1
#
_entry.id   AF-A0A2T0KJ77-F1
#
_cell.length_a   1.000
_cell.length_b   1.000
_cell.length_c   1.000
_cell.angle_alpha   90.00
_cell.angle_beta   90.00
_cell.angle_gamma   90.00
#
_symmetry.space_group_name_H-M   'P 1'
#
loop_
_entity.id
_entity.type
_entity.pdbx_description
1 polymer ?
#
loop_
_entity_poly.entity_id
_entity_poly.type
_entity_poly.pdbx_seq_one_letter_code
_entity_poly.pdbx_strand_id
1 'polypeptide(L)'
;MWICVNCGARNIGMPDPCTACERPRRESRAVEIWKPEPAAPLWIPEPAEPEPPSRSRVLPALPIVVLIGALGTAAVVGGPRLMGAERQPLAAATTAPAPAASRTSSTPILEDAEVRLVTVDPAVDDPRARDVAAMFDDYFTGINERDYRAVARVLDPAGELDPGVPGQLKAFAKGTSTSRDSDVVLRRLSSTASGRLRAEVSFRSEQKAGHGPPERPDESCTRWDVVYILTVDDGDYRMLRSDGTNRPC
;
A
#
# COMPACT_ATOMS: atom_id res chain seq x y z
N MET A 1 3.45 -15.22 31.44
CA MET A 1 3.18 -13.84 30.98
C MET A 1 3.63 -13.74 29.54
N TRP A 2 2.78 -13.26 28.64
CA TRP A 2 3.06 -13.16 27.21
C TRP A 2 2.55 -11.83 26.65
N ILE A 3 3.17 -11.33 25.56
CA ILE A 3 2.78 -10.09 24.90
C ILE A 3 2.02 -10.46 23.62
N CYS A 4 0.83 -9.91 23.43
CA CYS A 4 0.09 -10.10 22.19
C CYS A 4 0.83 -9.38 21.05
N VAL A 5 1.35 -10.14 20.09
CA VAL A 5 2.06 -9.58 18.92
C VAL A 5 1.20 -8.66 18.06
N ASN A 6 -0.13 -8.77 18.16
CA ASN A 6 -1.05 -7.98 17.35
C ASN A 6 -1.38 -6.60 17.95
N CYS A 7 -1.48 -6.50 19.28
CA CYS A 7 -1.90 -5.27 19.97
C CYS A 7 -0.96 -4.79 21.08
N GLY A 8 0.10 -5.54 21.41
CA GLY A 8 1.09 -5.18 22.43
C GLY A 8 0.63 -5.36 23.88
N ALA A 9 -0.58 -5.84 24.14
CA ALA A 9 -1.08 -6.05 25.50
C ALA A 9 -0.30 -7.16 26.23
N ARG A 10 0.02 -6.93 27.52
CA ARG A 10 0.62 -7.92 28.42
C ARG A 10 -0.49 -8.80 29.03
N ASN A 11 -0.37 -10.11 28.85
CA ASN A 11 -1.34 -11.10 29.32
C ASN A 11 -0.68 -12.05 30.35
N ILE A 12 -1.44 -12.47 31.35
CA ILE A 12 -1.01 -13.36 32.44
C ILE A 12 -1.74 -14.71 32.26
N GLY A 13 -1.06 -15.84 32.48
CA GLY A 13 -1.64 -17.19 32.29
C GLY A 13 -1.23 -17.88 30.98
N MET A 14 -1.86 -19.03 30.69
CA MET A 14 -1.71 -19.76 29.41
C MET A 14 -2.31 -18.94 28.25
N PRO A 15 -1.94 -19.21 26.98
CA PRO A 15 -2.35 -18.35 25.87
C PRO A 15 -3.83 -18.58 25.51
N ASP A 16 -4.72 -17.88 26.20
CA ASP A 16 -6.12 -17.69 25.83
C ASP A 16 -6.26 -16.56 24.79
N PRO A 17 -7.40 -16.42 24.09
CA PRO A 17 -7.66 -15.27 23.23
C PRO A 17 -7.36 -13.96 23.97
N CYS A 18 -6.68 -13.03 23.31
CA CYS A 18 -6.34 -11.74 23.92
C CYS A 18 -7.62 -10.92 24.11
N THR A 19 -8.05 -10.73 25.36
CA THR A 19 -9.27 -9.98 25.71
C THR A 19 -9.24 -8.52 25.27
N ALA A 20 -8.06 -7.93 25.08
CA ALA A 20 -7.92 -6.56 24.58
C ALA A 20 -8.27 -6.40 23.09
N CYS A 21 -8.22 -7.48 22.30
CA CYS A 21 -8.53 -7.43 20.86
C CYS A 21 -9.45 -8.56 20.38
N GLU A 22 -10.04 -9.32 21.31
CA GLU A 22 -11.08 -10.34 21.12
C GLU A 22 -10.84 -11.37 20.00
N ARG A 23 -9.58 -11.65 19.65
CA ARG A 23 -9.26 -12.58 18.54
C ARG A 23 -8.91 -13.99 19.03
N PRO A 24 -9.49 -15.04 18.40
CA PRO A 24 -9.16 -16.43 18.71
C PRO A 24 -7.72 -16.76 18.31
N ARG A 25 -7.13 -17.78 18.97
CA ARG A 25 -5.79 -18.30 18.62
C ARG A 25 -5.70 -18.50 17.11
N ARG A 26 -4.64 -17.97 16.49
CA ARG A 26 -4.10 -18.58 15.27
C ARG A 26 -3.56 -19.93 15.75
N GLU A 27 -4.21 -21.04 15.39
CA GLU A 27 -3.57 -22.35 15.52
C GLU A 27 -2.23 -22.23 14.80
N SER A 28 -1.16 -22.29 15.59
CA SER A 28 0.17 -22.56 15.08
C SER A 28 0.09 -23.95 14.47
N ARG A 29 -0.23 -24.01 13.17
CA ARG A 29 0.03 -25.19 12.36
C ARG A 29 1.50 -25.49 12.61
N ALA A 30 1.76 -26.60 13.30
CA ALA A 30 3.11 -27.03 13.59
C ALA A 30 3.90 -26.93 12.28
N VAL A 31 4.98 -26.15 12.29
CA VAL A 31 5.97 -26.25 11.23
C VAL A 31 6.42 -27.69 11.29
N GLU A 32 5.98 -28.47 10.31
CA GLU A 32 6.41 -29.84 10.13
C GLU A 32 7.93 -29.77 9.96
N ILE A 33 8.63 -30.17 11.02
CA ILE A 33 10.09 -30.20 11.06
C ILE A 33 10.50 -31.13 9.92
N TRP A 34 11.09 -30.55 8.88
CA TRP A 34 11.58 -31.28 7.72
C TRP A 34 12.49 -32.40 8.19
N LYS A 35 12.03 -33.64 8.01
CA LYS A 35 12.79 -34.85 8.30
C LYS A 35 13.67 -35.09 7.07
N PRO A 36 15.01 -35.03 7.15
CA PRO A 36 15.84 -35.29 5.99
C PRO A 36 15.61 -36.73 5.52
N GLU A 37 15.29 -36.90 4.24
CA GLU A 37 15.22 -38.21 3.59
C GLU A 37 16.57 -38.94 3.66
N PRO A 38 16.59 -40.27 3.83
CA PRO A 38 17.82 -41.03 3.75
C PRO A 38 18.39 -40.96 2.33
N ALA A 39 19.71 -40.76 2.24
CA ALA A 39 20.43 -40.63 0.97
C ALA A 39 20.14 -41.81 0.03
N ALA A 40 19.69 -41.49 -1.19
CA ALA A 40 19.52 -42.45 -2.27
C ALA A 40 20.89 -43.00 -2.74
N PRO A 41 20.96 -44.26 -3.21
CA PRO A 41 22.19 -44.84 -3.71
C PRO A 41 22.69 -44.13 -4.97
N LEU A 42 24.01 -43.96 -5.06
CA LEU A 42 24.75 -43.36 -6.17
C LEU A 42 24.46 -44.10 -7.48
N TRP A 43 23.70 -43.45 -8.36
CA TRP A 43 23.51 -43.88 -9.75
C TRP A 43 24.58 -43.21 -10.61
N ILE A 44 25.38 -44.00 -11.33
CA ILE A 44 26.40 -43.50 -12.27
C ILE A 44 25.68 -43.25 -13.61
N PRO A 45 25.68 -42.03 -14.17
CA PRO A 45 25.04 -41.79 -15.47
C PRO A 45 25.89 -42.33 -16.63
N GLU A 46 25.21 -43.05 -17.52
CA GLU A 46 25.67 -43.46 -18.85
C GLU A 46 25.90 -42.21 -19.74
N PRO A 47 26.89 -42.20 -20.66
CA PRO A 47 27.20 -41.00 -21.44
C PRO A 47 26.09 -40.64 -22.42
N ALA A 48 25.65 -39.38 -22.35
CA ALA A 48 24.51 -38.83 -23.09
C ALA A 48 24.79 -38.71 -24.60
N GLU A 49 23.84 -39.17 -25.42
CA GLU A 49 23.69 -38.74 -26.81
C GLU A 49 23.11 -37.30 -26.87
N PRO A 50 23.42 -36.50 -27.90
CA PRO A 50 22.99 -35.10 -27.96
C PRO A 50 21.53 -34.96 -28.40
N GLU A 51 20.68 -34.42 -27.52
CA GLU A 51 19.29 -34.05 -27.82
C GLU A 51 19.15 -32.64 -28.45
N PRO A 52 18.11 -32.42 -29.29
CA PRO A 52 17.87 -31.15 -30.01
C PRO A 52 17.32 -30.02 -29.10
N PRO A 53 17.44 -28.74 -29.52
CA PRO A 53 17.18 -27.60 -28.65
C PRO A 53 15.70 -27.42 -28.27
N SER A 54 15.42 -27.63 -26.99
CA SER A 54 14.16 -27.31 -26.33
C SER A 54 14.01 -25.80 -26.10
N ARG A 55 12.97 -25.20 -26.69
CA ARG A 55 12.55 -23.82 -26.41
C ARG A 55 11.97 -23.75 -24.99
N SER A 56 12.79 -23.36 -24.03
CA SER A 56 12.37 -23.09 -22.67
C SER A 56 11.50 -21.82 -22.61
N ARG A 57 10.19 -22.00 -22.42
CA ARG A 57 9.33 -20.96 -21.82
C ARG A 57 9.55 -21.02 -20.32
N VAL A 58 10.45 -20.17 -19.84
CA VAL A 58 10.64 -19.95 -18.41
C VAL A 58 9.46 -19.13 -17.90
N LEU A 59 8.53 -19.78 -17.20
CA LEU A 59 7.63 -19.12 -16.25
C LEU A 59 8.38 -18.96 -14.93
N PRO A 60 8.62 -17.73 -14.43
CA PRO A 60 8.96 -17.55 -13.03
C PRO A 60 7.68 -17.35 -12.21
N ALA A 61 7.29 -18.39 -11.48
CA ALA A 61 6.51 -18.24 -10.26
C ALA A 61 7.37 -17.56 -9.19
N LEU A 62 6.83 -16.58 -8.45
CA LEU A 62 7.08 -16.35 -7.03
C LEU A 62 6.07 -15.30 -6.50
N PRO A 63 5.41 -15.55 -5.35
CA PRO A 63 4.29 -14.76 -4.85
C PRO A 63 4.77 -13.49 -4.17
N ILE A 64 4.19 -12.34 -4.52
CA ILE A 64 4.33 -11.12 -3.71
C ILE A 64 3.29 -11.21 -2.60
N VAL A 65 3.78 -11.51 -1.41
CA VAL A 65 2.99 -11.44 -0.18
C VAL A 65 2.69 -9.97 0.09
N VAL A 66 1.50 -9.54 -0.31
CA VAL A 66 0.83 -8.43 0.36
C VAL A 66 0.12 -9.06 1.55
N LEU A 67 0.64 -8.85 2.77
CA LEU A 67 0.08 -9.38 4.01
C LEU A 67 -1.17 -8.58 4.42
N ILE A 68 -2.19 -8.57 3.56
CA ILE A 68 -3.49 -7.99 3.86
C ILE A 68 -4.34 -9.05 4.58
N GLY A 69 -4.72 -8.76 5.82
CA GLY A 69 -5.62 -9.58 6.60
C GLY A 69 -7.07 -9.25 6.28
N ALA A 70 -7.63 -9.84 5.22
CA ALA A 70 -9.02 -9.62 4.85
C ALA A 70 -10.01 -10.15 5.91
N LEU A 71 -10.84 -9.25 6.47
CA LEU A 71 -12.09 -9.61 7.15
C LEU A 71 -13.20 -8.69 6.62
N GLY A 72 -14.08 -9.26 5.81
CA GLY A 72 -15.28 -8.58 5.32
C GLY A 72 -16.35 -8.53 6.39
N THR A 73 -16.84 -7.33 6.69
CA THR A 73 -18.13 -7.13 7.35
C THR A 73 -19.05 -6.36 6.43
N ALA A 74 -20.07 -7.05 5.90
CA ALA A 74 -21.20 -6.44 5.24
C ALA A 74 -22.05 -5.70 6.28
N ALA A 75 -22.18 -4.39 6.16
CA ALA A 75 -23.19 -3.61 6.86
C ALA A 75 -24.06 -2.91 5.81
N VAL A 76 -25.19 -3.53 5.49
CA VAL A 76 -26.30 -2.92 4.75
C VAL A 76 -27.04 -2.04 5.76
N VAL A 77 -26.91 -0.72 5.63
CA VAL A 77 -27.81 0.24 6.28
C VAL A 77 -28.51 1.02 5.18
N GLY A 78 -29.81 0.77 5.06
CA GLY A 78 -30.72 1.49 4.19
C GLY A 78 -31.13 2.85 4.76
N GLY A 79 -31.48 3.75 3.85
CA GLY A 79 -32.15 5.02 4.13
C GLY A 79 -32.65 5.63 2.82
N PRO A 80 -33.93 6.04 2.71
CA PRO A 80 -34.55 6.36 1.43
C PRO A 80 -34.24 7.80 0.98
N ARG A 81 -34.02 7.98 -0.32
CA ARG A 81 -34.04 9.31 -0.96
C ARG A 81 -35.49 9.76 -1.14
N LEU A 82 -35.85 10.84 -0.46
CA LEU A 82 -37.04 11.62 -0.78
C LEU A 82 -36.65 12.79 -1.71
N MET A 83 -37.36 12.78 -2.84
CA MET A 83 -37.68 13.82 -3.82
C MET A 83 -37.27 15.28 -3.51
N GLY A 84 -36.79 15.95 -4.55
CA GLY A 84 -36.69 17.41 -4.60
C GLY A 84 -36.30 17.87 -6.01
N ALA A 85 -37.22 17.71 -6.96
CA ALA A 85 -37.12 18.29 -8.29
C ALA A 85 -37.61 19.73 -8.23
N GLU A 86 -36.78 20.68 -8.67
CA GLU A 86 -37.28 21.95 -9.19
C GLU A 86 -36.38 22.41 -10.35
N ARG A 87 -36.95 22.31 -11.55
CA ARG A 87 -36.52 22.98 -12.77
C ARG A 87 -37.57 24.04 -13.07
N GLN A 88 -37.13 25.25 -13.44
CA GLN A 88 -37.69 26.19 -14.45
C GLN A 88 -37.41 27.66 -14.05
N PRO A 89 -37.50 28.64 -14.98
CA PRO A 89 -36.95 28.67 -16.34
C PRO A 89 -36.20 30.00 -16.65
N LEU A 90 -35.68 30.06 -17.88
CA LEU A 90 -35.02 31.19 -18.57
C LEU A 90 -35.82 32.51 -18.58
N ALA A 91 -35.11 33.64 -18.48
CA ALA A 91 -35.50 34.90 -19.12
C ALA A 91 -34.26 35.62 -19.67
N ALA A 92 -34.37 36.07 -20.92
CA ALA A 92 -33.32 36.59 -21.79
C ALA A 92 -33.24 38.12 -21.78
N ALA A 93 -32.08 38.69 -22.15
CA ALA A 93 -31.99 39.96 -22.89
C ALA A 93 -30.60 40.17 -23.55
N THR A 94 -30.64 40.16 -24.89
CA THR A 94 -30.07 41.16 -25.82
C THR A 94 -28.57 41.46 -25.92
N THR A 95 -28.10 41.26 -27.16
CA THR A 95 -26.84 41.58 -27.86
C THR A 95 -26.28 43.00 -27.73
N ALA A 96 -24.95 43.11 -27.58
CA ALA A 96 -24.09 44.12 -28.24
C ALA A 96 -22.61 43.66 -28.25
N PRO A 97 -21.85 43.75 -29.37
CA PRO A 97 -20.44 43.36 -29.43
C PRO A 97 -19.49 44.57 -29.42
N ALA A 98 -18.53 44.64 -28.49
CA ALA A 98 -17.29 45.43 -28.55
C ALA A 98 -16.42 45.23 -27.29
N PRO A 99 -15.12 45.54 -27.34
CA PRO A 99 -14.04 44.88 -28.06
C PRO A 99 -13.27 43.90 -27.15
N ALA A 100 -12.46 43.04 -27.76
CA ALA A 100 -11.54 42.13 -27.07
C ALA A 100 -10.51 42.92 -26.24
N ALA A 101 -10.77 43.05 -24.94
CA ALA A 101 -9.72 43.28 -23.98
C ALA A 101 -8.95 41.96 -23.85
N SER A 102 -7.77 41.91 -24.47
CA SER A 102 -6.74 40.92 -24.15
C SER A 102 -6.41 41.06 -22.68
N ARG A 103 -7.13 40.33 -21.83
CA ARG A 103 -6.67 40.02 -20.49
C ARG A 103 -5.51 39.06 -20.68
N THR A 104 -4.30 39.63 -20.77
CA THR A 104 -3.09 38.91 -20.40
C THR A 104 -3.29 38.55 -18.94
N SER A 105 -3.89 37.39 -18.69
CA SER A 105 -3.82 36.74 -17.40
C SER A 105 -2.33 36.48 -17.19
N SER A 106 -1.68 37.38 -16.47
CA SER A 106 -0.42 37.10 -15.80
C SER A 106 -0.73 36.02 -14.78
N THR A 107 -0.78 34.76 -15.24
CA THR A 107 -0.63 33.63 -14.35
C THR A 107 0.72 33.84 -13.68
N PRO A 108 0.80 34.04 -12.36
CA PRO A 108 2.08 33.89 -11.71
C PRO A 108 2.44 32.43 -11.93
N ILE A 109 3.43 32.19 -12.78
CA ILE A 109 4.11 30.91 -12.80
C ILE A 109 4.70 30.83 -11.41
N LEU A 110 4.07 30.05 -10.54
CA LEU A 110 4.68 29.62 -9.29
C LEU A 110 5.85 28.72 -9.69
N GLU A 111 6.98 29.36 -10.02
CA GLU A 111 8.31 28.78 -9.99
C GLU A 111 8.61 28.42 -8.54
N ASP A 112 7.96 27.36 -8.03
CA ASP A 112 8.32 26.56 -6.83
C ASP A 112 7.18 25.63 -6.35
N ALA A 113 6.22 25.28 -7.22
CA ALA A 113 5.43 24.08 -6.94
C ALA A 113 6.32 22.86 -7.22
N GLU A 114 7.13 22.43 -6.24
CA GLU A 114 7.66 21.07 -6.22
C GLU A 114 6.51 20.14 -6.60
N VAL A 115 6.66 19.43 -7.72
CA VAL A 115 5.64 18.52 -8.24
C VAL A 115 5.59 17.34 -7.28
N ARG A 116 4.77 17.47 -6.24
CA ARG A 116 4.54 16.42 -5.26
C ARG A 116 3.59 15.38 -5.83
N LEU A 117 3.95 14.11 -5.69
CA LEU A 117 3.14 12.97 -6.05
C LEU A 117 1.96 12.78 -5.09
N VAL A 118 2.13 13.17 -3.82
CA VAL A 118 1.11 13.03 -2.77
C VAL A 118 0.28 14.30 -2.61
N THR A 119 -1.03 14.15 -2.79
CA THR A 119 -2.01 15.19 -2.47
C THR A 119 -2.62 14.94 -1.09
N VAL A 120 -2.89 16.00 -0.33
CA VAL A 120 -3.67 15.91 0.92
C VAL A 120 -5.13 16.19 0.61
N ASP A 121 -6.03 15.30 1.02
CA ASP A 121 -7.46 15.56 0.87
C ASP A 121 -7.86 16.82 1.67
N PRO A 122 -8.63 17.76 1.10
CA PRO A 122 -9.02 19.00 1.79
C PRO A 122 -9.76 18.80 3.12
N ALA A 123 -10.36 17.62 3.34
CA ALA A 123 -11.01 17.28 4.61
C ALA A 123 -10.02 16.90 5.73
N VAL A 124 -8.73 16.73 5.43
CA VAL A 124 -7.69 16.44 6.43
C VAL A 124 -7.24 17.74 7.09
N ASP A 125 -7.85 18.07 8.21
CA ASP A 125 -7.46 19.19 9.08
C ASP A 125 -6.60 18.67 10.25
N ASP A 126 -5.33 18.36 9.95
CA ASP A 126 -4.33 17.95 10.93
C ASP A 126 -3.01 18.68 10.65
N PRO A 127 -2.39 19.37 11.64
CA PRO A 127 -1.16 20.13 11.43
C PRO A 127 0.01 19.26 10.95
N ARG A 128 -0.02 17.95 11.20
CA ARG A 128 1.00 16.99 10.78
C ARG A 128 0.83 16.52 9.34
N ALA A 129 -0.29 16.83 8.69
CA ALA A 129 -0.63 16.29 7.38
C ALA A 129 0.40 16.63 6.30
N ARG A 130 1.00 17.83 6.36
CA ARG A 130 2.03 18.25 5.41
C ARG A 130 3.28 17.37 5.50
N ASP A 131 3.77 17.12 6.72
CA ASP A 131 5.00 16.37 6.94
C ASP A 131 4.79 14.87 6.67
N VAL A 132 3.62 14.33 7.04
CA VAL A 132 3.23 12.96 6.68
C VAL A 132 3.11 12.79 5.17
N ALA A 133 2.52 13.77 4.46
CA ALA A 133 2.44 13.73 3.02
C ALA A 133 3.83 13.77 2.36
N ALA A 134 4.77 14.56 2.89
CA ALA A 134 6.16 14.60 2.41
C ALA A 134 6.87 13.25 2.59
N MET A 135 6.69 12.58 3.74
CA MET A 135 7.22 11.23 3.98
C MET A 135 6.64 10.18 3.02
N PHE A 136 5.35 10.26 2.70
CA PHE A 136 4.77 9.42 1.65
C PHE A 136 5.28 9.80 0.26
N ASP A 137 5.56 11.07 0.00
CA ASP A 137 6.13 11.51 -1.28
C ASP A 137 7.49 10.84 -1.52
N ASP A 138 8.37 10.84 -0.53
CA ASP A 138 9.64 10.11 -0.56
C ASP A 138 9.44 8.61 -0.82
N TYR A 139 8.43 8.00 -0.17
CA TYR A 139 8.12 6.58 -0.34
C TYR A 139 7.70 6.25 -1.78
N PHE A 140 6.68 6.93 -2.29
CA PHE A 140 6.10 6.62 -3.61
C PHE A 140 7.01 7.07 -4.76
N THR A 141 7.74 8.18 -4.59
CA THR A 141 8.80 8.59 -5.53
C THR A 141 9.92 7.56 -5.54
N GLY A 142 10.38 7.10 -4.37
CA GLY A 142 11.39 6.05 -4.26
C GLY A 142 10.97 4.74 -4.93
N ILE A 143 9.70 4.34 -4.82
CA ILE A 143 9.17 3.20 -5.58
C ILE A 143 9.24 3.50 -7.08
N ASN A 144 8.65 4.60 -7.54
CA ASN A 144 8.54 4.96 -8.96
C ASN A 144 9.90 5.07 -9.66
N GLU A 145 10.90 5.60 -8.97
CA GLU A 145 12.27 5.77 -9.46
C GLU A 145 13.17 4.56 -9.20
N ARG A 146 12.66 3.54 -8.49
CA ARG A 146 13.43 2.37 -8.03
C ARG A 146 14.58 2.74 -7.09
N ASP A 147 14.51 3.89 -6.43
CA ASP A 147 15.41 4.24 -5.34
C ASP A 147 14.91 3.62 -4.02
N TYR A 148 15.21 2.32 -3.85
CA TYR A 148 14.87 1.61 -2.63
C TYR A 148 15.69 2.04 -1.41
N ARG A 149 16.75 2.86 -1.60
CA ARG A 149 17.41 3.51 -0.46
C ARG A 149 16.58 4.66 0.06
N ALA A 150 15.87 5.40 -0.81
CA ALA A 150 14.89 6.39 -0.40
C ALA A 150 13.73 5.74 0.36
N VAL A 151 13.17 4.67 -0.20
CA VAL A 151 12.12 3.87 0.48
C VAL A 151 12.58 3.44 1.87
N ALA A 152 13.81 2.93 2.02
CA ALA A 152 14.31 2.45 3.30
C ALA A 152 14.38 3.53 4.39
N ARG A 153 14.55 4.82 4.05
CA ARG A 153 14.66 5.92 5.04
C ARG A 153 13.36 6.16 5.79
N VAL A 154 12.22 5.91 5.14
CA VAL A 154 10.88 6.15 5.67
C VAL A 154 10.25 4.90 6.29
N LEU A 155 10.98 3.78 6.34
CA LEU A 155 10.57 2.57 7.05
C LEU A 155 11.06 2.58 8.50
N ASP A 156 10.20 2.12 9.41
CA ASP A 156 10.59 1.89 10.79
C ASP A 156 11.32 0.54 10.91
N PRO A 157 12.54 0.48 11.48
CA PRO A 157 13.26 -0.79 11.69
C PRO A 157 12.52 -1.79 12.59
N ALA A 158 11.62 -1.35 13.46
CA ALA A 158 10.75 -2.22 14.25
C ALA A 158 9.44 -2.59 13.51
N GLY A 159 9.34 -2.23 12.23
CA GLY A 159 8.15 -2.42 11.40
C GLY A 159 8.03 -3.78 10.74
N GLU A 160 6.96 -3.93 9.97
CA GLU A 160 6.65 -5.13 9.17
C GLU A 160 7.69 -5.38 8.08
N LEU A 161 8.24 -4.30 7.50
CA LEU A 161 9.34 -4.33 6.55
C LEU A 161 10.56 -3.64 7.17
N ASP A 162 11.45 -4.43 7.77
CA ASP A 162 12.68 -3.92 8.40
C ASP A 162 13.79 -3.78 7.33
N PRO A 163 14.24 -2.55 7.00
CA PRO A 163 15.31 -2.34 6.03
C PRO A 163 16.68 -2.88 6.48
N GLY A 164 16.87 -3.14 7.78
CA GLY A 164 18.08 -3.72 8.36
C GLY A 164 18.15 -5.25 8.27
N VAL A 165 17.02 -5.94 8.07
CA VAL A 165 17.01 -7.41 7.95
C VAL A 165 17.45 -7.82 6.54
N PRO A 166 18.50 -8.65 6.40
CA PRO A 166 18.97 -9.11 5.10
C PRO A 166 17.86 -9.75 4.27
N GLY A 167 17.66 -9.25 3.05
CA GLY A 167 16.75 -9.83 2.07
C GLY A 167 15.32 -9.29 2.10
N GLN A 168 14.85 -8.67 3.18
CA GLN A 168 13.49 -8.12 3.23
C GLN A 168 13.31 -6.97 2.23
N LEU A 169 14.13 -5.93 2.31
CA LEU A 169 14.09 -4.81 1.36
C LEU A 169 14.34 -5.27 -0.08
N LYS A 170 15.17 -6.30 -0.29
CA LYS A 170 15.42 -6.90 -1.62
C LYS A 170 14.18 -7.60 -2.18
N ALA A 171 13.45 -8.33 -1.34
CA ALA A 171 12.21 -8.98 -1.73
C ALA A 171 11.13 -7.95 -2.06
N PHE A 172 11.01 -6.90 -1.23
CA PHE A 172 10.13 -5.76 -1.50
C PHE A 172 10.49 -5.08 -2.83
N ALA A 173 11.77 -4.76 -3.04
CA ALA A 173 12.26 -4.13 -4.27
C ALA A 173 11.97 -4.98 -5.51
N LYS A 174 12.15 -6.30 -5.42
CA LYS A 174 11.77 -7.21 -6.51
C LYS A 174 10.26 -7.15 -6.76
N GLY A 175 9.45 -7.16 -5.71
CA GLY A 175 8.00 -7.15 -5.82
C GLY A 175 7.45 -5.89 -6.49
N THR A 176 7.99 -4.74 -6.14
CA THR A 176 7.55 -3.43 -6.67
C THR A 176 8.35 -2.96 -7.89
N SER A 177 9.25 -3.80 -8.42
CA SER A 177 10.17 -3.43 -9.52
C SER A 177 9.46 -3.04 -10.84
N THR A 178 8.19 -3.36 -10.99
CA THR A 178 7.38 -2.99 -12.16
C THR A 178 6.29 -1.98 -11.85
N SER A 179 6.07 -1.62 -10.58
CA SER A 179 4.99 -0.75 -10.15
C SER A 179 5.25 0.71 -10.54
N ARG A 180 4.20 1.44 -10.88
CA ARG A 180 4.21 2.89 -11.03
C ARG A 180 2.97 3.44 -10.35
N ASP A 181 3.20 4.14 -9.26
CA ASP A 181 2.16 4.67 -8.40
C ASP A 181 1.79 6.10 -8.81
N SER A 182 0.50 6.39 -8.83
CA SER A 182 -0.07 7.69 -9.18
C SER A 182 -1.33 7.97 -8.36
N ASP A 183 -1.86 9.19 -8.48
CA ASP A 183 -3.10 9.60 -7.82
C ASP A 183 -3.06 9.31 -6.30
N VAL A 184 -1.90 9.55 -5.68
CA VAL A 184 -1.69 9.29 -4.26
C VAL A 184 -2.36 10.38 -3.44
N VAL A 185 -3.27 9.99 -2.57
CA VAL A 185 -4.03 10.92 -1.72
C VAL A 185 -3.98 10.48 -0.27
N LEU A 186 -3.49 11.35 0.62
CA LEU A 186 -3.69 11.22 2.06
C LEU A 186 -5.15 11.58 2.38
N ARG A 187 -5.96 10.55 2.63
CA ARG A 187 -7.42 10.64 2.83
C ARG A 187 -7.79 11.00 4.26
N ARG A 188 -7.01 10.51 5.24
CA ARG A 188 -7.29 10.72 6.66
C ARG A 188 -6.02 10.60 7.49
N LEU A 189 -5.95 11.39 8.55
CA LEU A 189 -4.94 11.28 9.58
C LEU A 189 -5.61 11.25 10.96
N SER A 190 -5.20 10.34 11.84
CA SER A 190 -5.71 10.29 13.22
C SER A 190 -4.74 9.62 14.18
N SER A 191 -4.76 10.01 15.45
CA SER A 191 -3.96 9.34 16.48
C SER A 191 -4.64 8.03 16.90
N THR A 192 -3.84 6.99 17.12
CA THR A 192 -4.28 5.71 17.67
C THR A 192 -4.25 5.74 19.20
N ALA A 193 -4.91 4.78 19.85
CA ALA A 193 -4.90 4.64 21.32
C ALA A 193 -3.49 4.41 21.91
N SER A 194 -2.55 3.87 21.13
CA SER A 194 -1.16 3.65 21.53
C SER A 194 -0.26 4.87 21.31
N GLY A 195 -0.81 6.02 20.90
CA GLY A 195 -0.06 7.23 20.60
C GLY A 195 0.67 7.20 19.25
N ARG A 196 0.49 6.15 18.45
CA ARG A 196 0.95 6.10 17.05
C ARG A 196 0.02 6.89 16.14
N LEU A 197 0.49 7.22 14.94
CA LEU A 197 -0.31 7.90 13.92
C LEU A 197 -0.90 6.88 12.94
N ARG A 198 -2.16 7.07 12.56
CA ARG A 198 -2.86 6.29 11.54
C ARG A 198 -3.09 7.19 10.33
N ALA A 199 -2.53 6.82 9.19
CA ALA A 199 -2.73 7.48 7.91
C ALA A 199 -3.52 6.56 6.97
N GLU A 200 -4.60 7.07 6.38
CA GLU A 200 -5.35 6.37 5.34
C GLU A 200 -4.98 7.01 4.00
N VAL A 201 -4.44 6.20 3.08
CA VAL A 201 -3.88 6.64 1.81
C VAL A 201 -4.50 5.83 0.69
N SER A 202 -5.01 6.50 -0.34
CA SER A 202 -5.45 5.85 -1.58
C SER A 202 -4.48 6.14 -2.70
N PHE A 203 -4.26 5.19 -3.61
CA PHE A 203 -3.44 5.41 -4.80
C PHE A 203 -3.80 4.42 -5.92
N ARG A 204 -3.34 4.71 -7.14
CA ARG A 204 -3.37 3.78 -8.27
C ARG A 204 -1.95 3.24 -8.50
N SER A 205 -1.80 1.93 -8.65
CA SER A 205 -0.54 1.28 -9.08
C SER A 205 -0.74 0.67 -10.46
N GLU A 206 0.14 1.01 -11.40
CA GLU A 206 0.27 0.34 -12.69
C GLU A 206 1.46 -0.62 -12.66
N GLN A 207 1.29 -1.87 -13.05
CA GLN A 207 2.36 -2.86 -13.06
C GLN A 207 2.30 -3.77 -14.29
N LYS A 208 3.36 -4.56 -14.51
CA LYS A 208 3.35 -5.59 -15.57
C LYS A 208 2.42 -6.74 -15.18
N ALA A 209 1.79 -7.38 -16.16
CA ALA A 209 1.07 -8.64 -15.94
C ALA A 209 2.00 -9.68 -15.28
N GLY A 210 1.45 -10.45 -14.34
CA GLY A 210 2.20 -11.34 -13.44
C GLY A 210 2.67 -10.67 -12.13
N HIS A 211 2.53 -9.35 -11.99
CA HIS A 211 2.87 -8.59 -10.79
C HIS A 211 1.66 -7.95 -10.09
N GLY A 212 0.44 -8.32 -10.51
CA GLY A 212 -0.79 -7.91 -9.84
C GLY A 212 -0.94 -8.50 -8.43
N PRO A 213 -2.00 -8.12 -7.71
CA PRO A 213 -2.34 -8.74 -6.43
C PRO A 213 -2.41 -10.28 -6.54
N PRO A 214 -2.08 -11.04 -5.48
CA PRO A 214 -2.04 -12.51 -5.54
C PRO A 214 -3.30 -13.18 -6.08
N GLU A 215 -4.46 -12.58 -5.82
CA GLU A 215 -5.76 -13.05 -6.29
C GLU A 215 -6.03 -12.75 -7.78
N ARG A 216 -5.29 -11.79 -8.37
CA ARG A 216 -5.44 -11.31 -9.75
C ARG A 216 -4.05 -10.98 -10.34
N PRO A 217 -3.18 -11.99 -10.54
CA PRO A 217 -1.77 -11.76 -10.88
C PRO A 217 -1.55 -11.07 -12.23
N ASP A 218 -2.46 -11.22 -13.19
CA ASP A 218 -2.38 -10.59 -14.51
C ASP A 218 -2.91 -9.15 -14.54
N GLU A 219 -3.43 -8.62 -13.43
CA GLU A 219 -3.92 -7.26 -13.32
C GLU A 219 -2.77 -6.24 -13.44
N SER A 220 -2.85 -5.40 -14.47
CA SER A 220 -1.86 -4.35 -14.75
C SER A 220 -2.19 -3.00 -14.11
N CYS A 221 -3.38 -2.83 -13.53
CA CYS A 221 -3.81 -1.58 -12.89
C CYS A 221 -4.69 -1.88 -11.68
N THR A 222 -4.23 -1.44 -10.51
CA THR A 222 -4.89 -1.66 -9.22
C THR A 222 -5.12 -0.33 -8.51
N ARG A 223 -6.32 -0.15 -7.95
CA ARG A 223 -6.61 0.92 -6.98
C ARG A 223 -6.49 0.37 -5.57
N TRP A 224 -5.69 1.04 -4.76
CA TRP A 224 -5.39 0.69 -3.40
C TRP A 224 -6.02 1.70 -2.43
N ASP A 225 -6.53 1.17 -1.32
CA ASP A 225 -6.92 1.92 -0.13
C ASP A 225 -6.17 1.31 1.06
N VAL A 226 -5.14 1.99 1.55
CA VAL A 226 -4.18 1.47 2.53
C VAL A 226 -4.19 2.30 3.80
N VAL A 227 -4.20 1.62 4.93
CA VAL A 227 -4.01 2.16 6.26
C VAL A 227 -2.57 1.90 6.68
N TYR A 228 -1.81 2.97 6.89
CA TYR A 228 -0.48 2.92 7.49
C TYR A 228 -0.55 3.29 8.97
N ILE A 229 0.16 2.53 9.79
CA ILE A 229 0.49 2.94 11.16
C ILE A 229 1.91 3.47 11.14
N LEU A 230 2.08 4.69 11.64
CA LEU A 230 3.34 5.40 11.65
C LEU A 230 3.86 5.57 13.08
N THR A 231 5.16 5.44 13.23
CA THR A 231 5.91 5.98 14.37
C THR A 231 6.23 7.45 14.13
N VAL A 232 6.42 8.16 15.23
CA VAL A 232 6.81 9.57 15.25
C VAL A 232 7.93 9.69 16.27
N ASP A 233 9.08 10.21 15.84
CA ASP A 233 10.23 10.48 16.69
C ASP A 233 10.82 11.84 16.31
N ASP A 234 10.87 12.79 17.24
CA ASP A 234 11.33 14.18 17.01
C ASP A 234 10.75 14.89 15.75
N GLY A 235 9.53 14.52 15.34
CA GLY A 235 8.86 15.07 14.16
C GLY A 235 9.12 14.30 12.86
N ASP A 236 10.00 13.28 12.89
CA ASP A 236 10.20 12.34 11.79
C ASP A 236 9.14 11.24 11.83
N TYR A 237 8.51 10.98 10.67
CA TYR A 237 7.51 9.94 10.50
C TYR A 237 8.11 8.72 9.82
N ARG A 238 7.78 7.52 10.30
CA ARG A 238 8.19 6.27 9.64
C ARG A 238 7.05 5.25 9.62
N MET A 239 7.00 4.44 8.56
CA MET A 239 6.00 3.39 8.41
C MET A 239 6.36 2.18 9.25
N LEU A 240 5.51 1.87 10.22
CA LEU A 240 5.64 0.70 11.08
C LEU A 240 4.95 -0.53 10.47
N ARG A 241 3.76 -0.36 9.91
CA ARG A 241 2.98 -1.45 9.30
C ARG A 241 1.91 -0.88 8.38
N SER A 242 1.43 -1.71 7.47
CA SER A 242 0.36 -1.36 6.55
C SER A 242 -0.66 -2.48 6.43
N ASP A 243 -1.92 -2.14 6.23
CA ASP A 243 -2.96 -3.07 5.81
C ASP A 243 -3.89 -2.32 4.86
N GLY A 244 -4.52 -2.99 3.90
CA GLY A 244 -5.28 -2.29 2.88
C GLY A 244 -6.29 -3.17 2.16
N THR A 245 -7.02 -2.55 1.26
CA THR A 245 -7.89 -3.25 0.31
C THR A 245 -7.55 -2.80 -1.10
N ASN A 246 -7.96 -3.59 -2.08
CA ASN A 246 -7.65 -3.30 -3.47
C ASN A 246 -8.84 -3.65 -4.37
N ARG A 247 -8.86 -3.04 -5.55
CA ARG A 247 -9.79 -3.36 -6.64
C ARG A 247 -9.13 -3.06 -7.98
N PRO A 248 -9.58 -3.69 -9.08
CA PRO A 248 -9.17 -3.30 -10.41
C PRO A 248 -9.49 -1.82 -10.69
N CYS A 249 -8.70 -1.23 -11.58
CA CYS A 249 -9.17 -0.13 -12.41
C CYS A 249 -10.27 -0.64 -13.36
#